data_AF-A0A0D0PBK6-F1
#
_entry.id   AF-A0A0D0PBK6-F1
#
_cell.length_a   1.000
_cell.length_b   1.000
_cell.length_c   1.000
_cell.angle_alpha   90.00
_cell.angle_beta   90.00
_cell.angle_gamma   90.00
#
_symmetry.space_group_name_H-M   'P 1'
#
loop_
_entity.id
_entity.type
_entity.pdbx_description
1 polymer ?
#
loop_
_entity_poly.entity_id
_entity_poly.type
_entity_poly.pdbx_seq_one_letter_code
_entity_poly.pdbx_strand_id
1 'polypeptide(L)'
;MSNVFDPRDAGHYIAPLGLYERNKQRPFLGSIHSDRDTLVAGQWDEITLVYEVGGSGLADGAWLKLAFKFYSDWALFQTSNPAGPNYVSAEYQAGELVPGQSQATVQHLKVRFDQKGHERPFQKAIIIDIVDGYLNPGDKVIIRLGDRRQGGAGTRVQSFVEKDFRFRLFIDPLGSSKFAEVPGDPLLDIVPGPAHGLQLIVPRLVSAGEAFDVLLRADDAWGNTCRQLPLNGTLTLVDPEGVERQRPFTLATDGWAIARIAAVDLGTSGEWRLRAEVKARSVRGAQAFVTVDPAGTALRPLYADLHVHSDDTVGTNDTLYNLSYGRDVAGLDVLGYTANDFNITEQRWDQAVKLIHELNEPGRFVCYPGTEWCGNSCAGGDRNVVFLHDRKPEFPFDNQGRLVRSFEWNEFTAGTIKPGAWPVDELYAAYAKDPEGHLMMPHVGGRRCNLDWHHPQLERLIEVGSAWGQFHWVYAEALARGYRVGAAANSDEHQGRCGGGVPATA
;
A
#
# COMPACT_ATOMS: atom_id res chain seq x y z
N MET A 1 14.90 -37.99 -3.05
CA MET A 1 15.89 -38.76 -3.84
C MET A 1 16.24 -37.91 -5.05
N SER A 2 17.44 -37.32 -5.13
CA SER A 2 17.84 -36.59 -6.33
C SER A 2 18.41 -37.58 -7.33
N ASN A 3 17.60 -37.99 -8.31
CA ASN A 3 18.10 -38.67 -9.51
C ASN A 3 18.83 -37.63 -10.36
N VAL A 4 20.11 -37.40 -10.07
CA VAL A 4 20.96 -36.53 -10.87
C VAL A 4 21.52 -37.36 -12.03
N PHE A 5 21.27 -36.91 -13.27
CA PHE A 5 21.86 -37.53 -14.46
C PHE A 5 23.36 -37.24 -14.52
N ASP A 6 24.16 -38.25 -14.86
CA ASP A 6 25.58 -38.11 -15.15
C ASP A 6 25.76 -37.96 -16.68
N PRO A 7 26.33 -36.85 -17.18
CA PRO A 7 26.57 -36.68 -18.61
C PRO A 7 27.44 -37.77 -19.23
N ARG A 8 28.25 -38.50 -18.45
CA ARG A 8 29.05 -39.64 -18.91
C ARG A 8 28.16 -40.80 -19.40
N ASP A 9 26.95 -40.93 -18.87
CA ASP A 9 26.01 -41.97 -19.25
C ASP A 9 25.48 -41.79 -20.69
N ALA A 10 25.63 -40.59 -21.27
CA ALA A 10 25.23 -40.30 -22.65
C ALA A 10 26.17 -40.89 -23.71
N GLY A 11 27.31 -41.47 -23.32
CA GLY A 11 28.33 -41.96 -24.24
C GLY A 11 29.08 -40.83 -24.94
N HIS A 12 29.45 -41.02 -26.21
CA HIS A 12 30.21 -40.01 -26.97
C HIS A 12 29.27 -38.98 -27.62
N TYR A 13 29.42 -37.71 -27.24
CA TYR A 13 28.74 -36.57 -27.85
C TYR A 13 29.69 -35.38 -27.95
N ILE A 14 29.35 -34.41 -28.81
CA ILE A 14 30.10 -33.17 -28.98
C ILE A 14 29.28 -32.05 -28.35
N ALA A 15 29.89 -31.30 -27.45
CA ALA A 15 29.28 -30.15 -26.79
C ALA A 15 30.34 -29.08 -26.48
N PRO A 16 29.93 -27.81 -26.25
CA PRO A 16 30.85 -26.78 -25.83
C PRO A 16 31.59 -27.15 -24.53
N LEU A 17 32.91 -26.95 -24.51
CA LEU A 17 33.77 -27.43 -23.44
C LEU A 17 33.50 -26.67 -22.14
N GLY A 18 33.09 -27.39 -21.09
CA GLY A 18 32.82 -26.81 -19.76
C GLY A 18 31.45 -26.13 -19.61
N LEU A 19 30.63 -26.05 -20.67
CA LEU A 19 29.33 -25.39 -20.61
C LEU A 19 28.36 -26.08 -19.65
N TYR A 20 28.37 -27.41 -19.62
CA TYR A 20 27.51 -28.19 -18.72
C TYR A 20 27.72 -27.81 -17.26
N GLU A 21 28.97 -27.88 -16.78
CA GLU A 21 29.31 -27.54 -15.39
C GLU A 21 28.99 -26.08 -15.08
N ARG A 22 29.34 -25.17 -16.01
CA ARG A 22 29.03 -23.74 -15.86
C ARG A 22 27.54 -23.48 -15.74
N ASN A 23 26.70 -24.15 -16.54
CA ASN A 23 25.25 -24.00 -16.48
C ASN A 23 24.65 -24.65 -15.23
N LYS A 24 25.21 -25.77 -14.75
CA LYS A 24 24.76 -26.42 -13.51
C LYS A 24 25.06 -25.61 -12.24
N GLN A 25 26.05 -24.73 -12.29
CA GLN A 25 26.38 -23.82 -11.18
C GLN A 25 25.51 -22.56 -11.15
N ARG A 26 24.77 -22.26 -12.23
CA ARG A 26 23.88 -21.09 -12.31
C ARG A 26 22.53 -21.37 -11.65
N PRO A 27 21.88 -20.36 -11.05
CA PRO A 27 20.45 -20.42 -10.78
C PRO A 27 19.70 -20.78 -12.06
N PHE A 28 18.77 -21.74 -11.98
CA PHE A 28 18.10 -22.27 -13.18
C PHE A 28 17.31 -21.20 -13.93
N LEU A 29 16.60 -20.33 -13.19
CA LEU A 29 15.80 -19.23 -13.73
C LEU A 29 16.55 -17.89 -13.79
N GLY A 30 17.82 -17.87 -13.37
CA GLY A 30 18.65 -16.67 -13.40
C GLY A 30 18.57 -15.85 -12.12
N SER A 31 19.00 -14.59 -12.21
CA SER A 31 19.03 -13.63 -11.10
C SER A 31 18.83 -12.22 -11.62
N ILE A 32 18.22 -11.36 -10.79
CA ILE A 32 18.02 -9.95 -11.11
C ILE A 32 18.60 -9.08 -9.99
N HIS A 33 19.16 -7.93 -10.35
CA HIS A 33 19.70 -6.94 -9.41
C HIS A 33 19.33 -5.53 -9.86
N SER A 34 19.08 -4.62 -8.91
CA SER A 34 18.89 -3.18 -9.16
C SER A 34 20.10 -2.39 -8.68
N ASP A 35 20.47 -1.35 -9.43
CA ASP A 35 21.51 -0.39 -9.04
C ASP A 35 21.05 0.64 -7.97
N ARG A 36 19.85 0.44 -7.43
CA ARG A 36 19.28 1.22 -6.33
C ARG A 36 18.81 0.25 -5.25
N ASP A 37 18.88 0.72 -4.01
CA ASP A 37 18.27 0.11 -2.83
C ASP A 37 17.39 1.10 -2.05
N THR A 38 17.55 2.40 -2.31
CA THR A 38 16.83 3.48 -1.64
C THR A 38 16.49 4.59 -2.63
N LEU A 39 15.28 5.13 -2.54
CA LEU A 39 14.81 6.28 -3.30
C LEU A 39 14.04 7.26 -2.42
N VAL A 40 14.06 8.55 -2.76
CA VAL A 40 13.25 9.58 -2.10
C VAL A 40 11.88 9.68 -2.78
N ALA A 41 10.81 9.76 -1.98
CA ALA A 41 9.45 9.91 -2.47
C ALA A 41 9.31 11.07 -3.48
N GLY A 42 8.75 10.78 -4.66
CA GLY A 42 8.51 11.72 -5.75
C GLY A 42 9.75 12.25 -6.46
N GLN A 43 10.95 11.72 -6.18
CA GLN A 43 12.15 12.13 -6.91
C GLN A 43 12.12 11.66 -8.37
N TRP A 44 12.94 12.31 -9.19
CA TRP A 44 13.21 11.87 -10.56
C TRP A 44 14.53 11.11 -10.60
N ASP A 45 14.53 9.85 -11.02
CA ASP A 45 15.73 9.03 -11.12
C ASP A 45 15.77 8.17 -12.40
N GLU A 46 16.92 7.61 -12.73
CA GLU A 46 17.07 6.46 -13.63
C GLU A 46 17.39 5.23 -12.79
N ILE A 47 16.65 4.15 -12.98
CA ILE A 47 16.87 2.87 -12.28
C ILE A 47 17.28 1.83 -13.30
N THR A 48 18.39 1.14 -13.06
CA THR A 48 18.86 0.04 -13.89
C THR A 48 18.61 -1.28 -13.16
N LEU A 49 17.89 -2.20 -13.82
CA LEU A 49 17.77 -3.58 -13.38
C LEU A 49 18.47 -4.50 -14.37
N VAL A 50 19.35 -5.37 -13.86
CA VAL A 50 20.12 -6.31 -14.68
C VAL A 50 19.63 -7.71 -14.39
N TYR A 51 18.97 -8.33 -15.36
CA TYR A 51 18.65 -9.74 -15.33
C TYR A 51 19.76 -10.54 -16.03
N GLU A 52 20.35 -11.48 -15.31
CA GLU A 52 21.29 -12.47 -15.86
C GLU A 52 20.54 -13.78 -16.13
N VAL A 53 20.59 -14.23 -17.38
CA VAL A 53 19.86 -15.41 -17.86
C VAL A 53 20.35 -16.67 -17.16
N GLY A 54 19.41 -17.42 -16.59
CA GLY A 54 19.68 -18.65 -15.87
C GLY A 54 20.12 -19.83 -16.73
N GLY A 55 20.36 -20.95 -16.05
CA GLY A 55 20.70 -22.22 -16.69
C GLY A 55 19.66 -22.73 -17.70
N SER A 56 18.42 -22.24 -17.65
CA SER A 56 17.36 -22.56 -18.63
C SER A 56 17.62 -21.99 -20.02
N GLY A 57 18.39 -20.90 -20.13
CA GLY A 57 18.35 -20.04 -21.32
C GLY A 57 16.97 -19.40 -21.49
N LEU A 58 16.76 -18.67 -22.59
CA LEU A 58 15.44 -18.19 -23.02
C LEU A 58 15.26 -18.45 -24.51
N ALA A 59 14.17 -19.13 -24.89
CA ALA A 59 13.87 -19.48 -26.26
C ALA A 59 13.48 -18.28 -27.15
N ASP A 60 13.34 -18.52 -28.45
CA ASP A 60 12.65 -17.58 -29.34
C ASP A 60 11.17 -17.48 -28.98
N GLY A 61 10.64 -16.26 -29.01
CA GLY A 61 9.29 -15.95 -28.50
C GLY A 61 9.15 -16.00 -26.97
N ALA A 62 10.23 -16.25 -26.23
CA ALA A 62 10.25 -16.06 -24.79
C ALA A 62 10.09 -14.58 -24.44
N TRP A 63 9.54 -14.32 -23.26
CA TRP A 63 9.26 -12.97 -22.81
C TRP A 63 9.36 -12.88 -21.29
N LEU A 64 9.69 -11.69 -20.83
CA LEU A 64 9.90 -11.35 -19.44
C LEU A 64 8.82 -10.38 -18.98
N LYS A 65 8.44 -10.45 -17.71
CA LYS A 65 7.58 -9.47 -17.04
C LYS A 65 8.31 -8.98 -15.79
N LEU A 66 8.80 -7.75 -15.83
CA LEU A 66 9.23 -7.04 -14.63
C LEU A 66 8.00 -6.36 -14.03
N ALA A 67 7.42 -6.98 -13.01
CA ALA A 67 6.18 -6.56 -12.39
C ALA A 67 6.41 -5.89 -11.03
N PHE A 68 5.53 -4.98 -10.65
CA PHE A 68 5.54 -4.33 -9.34
C PHE A 68 4.09 -4.10 -8.86
N LYS A 69 3.94 -3.79 -7.57
CA LYS A 69 2.62 -3.68 -6.93
C LYS A 69 1.69 -2.71 -7.66
N PHE A 70 0.40 -3.06 -7.71
CA PHE A 70 -0.61 -2.23 -8.37
C PHE A 70 -0.79 -0.86 -7.69
N TYR A 71 -0.75 -0.84 -6.35
CA TYR A 71 -0.97 0.36 -5.56
C TYR A 71 0.32 1.18 -5.47
N SER A 72 0.49 2.05 -6.46
CA SER A 72 1.61 2.97 -6.56
C SER A 72 1.24 4.08 -7.54
N ASP A 73 1.53 5.33 -7.20
CA ASP A 73 1.39 6.48 -8.10
C ASP A 73 2.68 6.75 -8.88
N TRP A 74 3.60 5.77 -8.91
CA TRP A 74 4.77 5.80 -9.78
C TRP A 74 4.33 6.18 -11.19
N ALA A 75 4.98 7.20 -11.77
CA ALA A 75 4.53 7.75 -13.02
C ALA A 75 4.51 6.69 -14.13
N LEU A 76 3.47 6.71 -14.95
CA LEU A 76 3.27 5.68 -15.97
C LEU A 76 4.43 5.67 -16.96
N PHE A 77 4.99 4.47 -17.14
CA PHE A 77 6.06 4.23 -18.09
C PHE A 77 5.55 4.33 -19.53
N GLN A 78 6.45 4.71 -20.43
CA GLN A 78 6.21 4.78 -21.87
C GLN A 78 7.41 4.25 -22.65
N THR A 79 7.18 3.79 -23.89
CA THR A 79 8.22 3.20 -24.75
C THR A 79 8.29 3.85 -26.14
N SER A 80 7.68 5.02 -26.30
CA SER A 80 7.49 5.68 -27.60
C SER A 80 8.36 6.93 -27.81
N ASN A 81 8.74 7.65 -26.74
CA ASN A 81 9.55 8.87 -26.82
C ASN A 81 10.83 8.74 -25.98
N PRO A 82 11.98 8.40 -26.59
CA PRO A 82 13.23 8.21 -25.87
C PRO A 82 13.73 9.45 -25.10
N ALA A 83 13.42 10.66 -25.57
CA ALA A 83 13.80 11.91 -24.91
C ALA A 83 12.77 12.37 -23.86
N GLY A 84 11.64 11.66 -23.72
CA GLY A 84 10.57 11.99 -22.78
C GLY A 84 10.79 11.42 -21.37
N PRO A 85 10.05 11.92 -20.36
CA PRO A 85 10.03 11.31 -19.04
C PRO A 85 9.46 9.88 -19.08
N ASN A 86 9.80 9.09 -18.06
CA ASN A 86 9.33 7.71 -17.84
C ASN A 86 9.57 6.76 -19.03
N TYR A 87 10.54 7.08 -19.89
CA TYR A 87 10.93 6.20 -20.99
C TYR A 87 11.57 4.93 -20.44
N VAL A 88 11.11 3.77 -20.89
CA VAL A 88 11.71 2.47 -20.53
C VAL A 88 12.40 1.88 -21.74
N SER A 89 13.61 1.39 -21.53
CA SER A 89 14.37 0.65 -22.54
C SER A 89 14.90 -0.67 -21.95
N ALA A 90 15.20 -1.61 -22.85
CA ALA A 90 15.89 -2.85 -22.50
C ALA A 90 16.98 -3.09 -23.55
N GLU A 91 18.17 -3.47 -23.11
CA GLU A 91 19.30 -3.80 -23.96
C GLU A 91 19.84 -5.19 -23.65
N TYR A 92 20.19 -5.91 -24.70
CA TYR A 92 20.84 -7.21 -24.60
C TYR A 92 22.36 -7.03 -24.50
N GLN A 93 22.99 -7.76 -23.59
CA GLN A 93 24.44 -7.86 -23.48
C GLN A 93 24.85 -9.34 -23.48
N ALA A 94 25.67 -9.71 -24.46
CA ALA A 94 26.21 -11.06 -24.58
C ALA A 94 27.10 -11.43 -23.38
N GLY A 95 26.89 -12.64 -22.85
CA GLY A 95 27.76 -13.25 -21.85
C GLY A 95 29.04 -13.83 -22.43
N GLU A 96 29.95 -14.25 -21.55
CA GLU A 96 31.17 -14.94 -21.96
C GLU A 96 30.86 -16.32 -22.55
N LEU A 97 31.41 -16.63 -23.72
CA LEU A 97 31.28 -17.93 -24.36
C LEU A 97 32.38 -18.88 -23.90
N VAL A 98 32.05 -20.16 -23.73
CA VAL A 98 33.09 -21.20 -23.65
C VAL A 98 33.52 -21.68 -25.04
N PRO A 99 34.69 -22.34 -25.20
CA PRO A 99 35.08 -22.92 -26.47
C PRO A 99 34.01 -23.85 -27.06
N GLY A 100 33.65 -23.59 -28.31
CA GLY A 100 32.63 -24.34 -29.05
C GLY A 100 31.18 -23.86 -28.84
N GLN A 101 30.94 -22.82 -28.02
CA GLN A 101 29.60 -22.24 -27.84
C GLN A 101 29.33 -21.15 -28.88
N SER A 102 28.16 -21.17 -29.50
CA SER A 102 27.68 -20.10 -30.39
C SER A 102 27.12 -18.91 -29.60
N GLN A 103 27.17 -17.71 -30.18
CA GLN A 103 26.45 -16.56 -29.65
C GLN A 103 24.94 -16.77 -29.68
N ALA A 104 24.24 -16.12 -28.75
CA ALA A 104 22.80 -15.97 -28.81
C ALA A 104 22.40 -15.23 -30.09
N THR A 105 21.20 -15.56 -30.60
CA THR A 105 20.76 -15.17 -31.95
C THR A 105 19.73 -14.05 -31.94
N VAL A 106 19.29 -13.60 -30.76
CA VAL A 106 18.33 -12.50 -30.60
C VAL A 106 18.65 -11.31 -31.51
N GLN A 107 17.67 -10.83 -32.26
CA GLN A 107 17.84 -9.65 -33.10
C GLN A 107 17.52 -8.36 -32.35
N HIS A 108 16.46 -8.36 -31.53
CA HIS A 108 16.12 -7.21 -30.70
C HIS A 108 15.19 -7.61 -29.53
N LEU A 109 15.07 -6.68 -28.59
CA LEU A 109 14.12 -6.75 -27.47
C LEU A 109 12.98 -5.77 -27.73
N LYS A 110 11.74 -6.22 -27.66
CA LYS A 110 10.56 -5.35 -27.77
C LYS A 110 10.03 -5.04 -26.38
N VAL A 111 9.94 -3.76 -26.04
CA VAL A 111 9.51 -3.31 -24.70
C VAL A 111 8.13 -2.67 -24.75
N ARG A 112 7.28 -3.03 -23.80
CA ARG A 112 5.97 -2.40 -23.56
C ARG A 112 5.67 -2.30 -22.07
N PHE A 113 4.78 -1.38 -21.71
CA PHE A 113 4.27 -1.26 -20.36
C PHE A 113 2.77 -1.54 -20.36
N ASP A 114 2.32 -2.35 -19.39
CA ASP A 114 0.91 -2.69 -19.19
C ASP A 114 0.55 -2.57 -17.72
N GLN A 115 -0.47 -1.77 -17.42
CA GLN A 115 -0.95 -1.59 -16.04
C GLN A 115 -1.68 -2.82 -15.50
N LYS A 116 -2.08 -3.77 -16.38
CA LYS A 116 -2.70 -5.06 -16.05
C LYS A 116 -1.95 -6.24 -16.68
N GLY A 117 -0.62 -6.12 -16.79
CA GLY A 117 0.23 -7.11 -17.43
C GLY A 117 0.41 -8.42 -16.65
N HIS A 118 0.05 -8.44 -15.37
CA HIS A 118 0.12 -9.62 -14.50
C HIS A 118 -0.99 -9.58 -13.41
N GLU A 119 -1.10 -10.61 -12.59
CA GLU A 119 -2.10 -10.71 -11.53
C GLU A 119 -1.74 -9.88 -10.29
N ARG A 120 -2.71 -9.64 -9.40
CA ARG A 120 -2.47 -8.94 -8.14
C ARG A 120 -1.66 -9.84 -7.18
N PRO A 121 -0.74 -9.27 -6.38
CA PRO A 121 -0.53 -7.83 -6.18
C PRO A 121 0.36 -7.15 -7.24
N PHE A 122 1.13 -7.90 -8.05
CA PHE A 122 2.09 -7.37 -9.03
C PHE A 122 1.47 -7.04 -10.40
N GLN A 123 0.48 -6.16 -10.44
CA GLN A 123 -0.36 -5.99 -11.63
C GLN A 123 0.30 -5.17 -12.76
N LYS A 124 1.12 -4.16 -12.41
CA LYS A 124 1.81 -3.29 -13.37
C LYS A 124 3.08 -3.98 -13.84
N ALA A 125 3.28 -4.10 -15.15
CA ALA A 125 4.41 -4.84 -15.70
C ALA A 125 5.06 -4.13 -16.89
N ILE A 126 6.40 -4.11 -16.87
CA ILE A 126 7.22 -3.89 -18.05
C ILE A 126 7.45 -5.25 -18.69
N ILE A 127 7.06 -5.37 -19.95
CA ILE A 127 7.07 -6.61 -20.69
C ILE A 127 8.11 -6.50 -21.79
N ILE A 128 8.98 -7.50 -21.85
CA ILE A 128 10.12 -7.55 -22.77
C ILE A 128 10.01 -8.83 -23.58
N ASP A 129 9.69 -8.71 -24.85
CA ASP A 129 9.65 -9.85 -25.78
C ASP A 129 11.04 -10.04 -26.41
N ILE A 130 11.53 -11.28 -26.43
CA ILE A 130 12.72 -11.69 -27.19
C ILE A 130 12.26 -11.97 -28.61
N VAL A 131 12.81 -11.24 -29.57
CA VAL A 131 12.36 -11.31 -30.96
C VAL A 131 13.46 -11.86 -31.86
N ASP A 132 13.10 -12.92 -32.58
CA ASP A 132 13.91 -13.55 -33.62
C ASP A 132 15.25 -14.07 -33.06
N GLY A 133 15.15 -15.10 -32.20
CA GLY A 133 16.30 -15.81 -31.67
C GLY A 133 16.21 -16.11 -30.17
N TYR A 134 17.27 -16.69 -29.61
CA TYR A 134 17.32 -17.14 -28.22
C TYR A 134 18.43 -16.42 -27.44
N LEU A 135 18.34 -16.44 -26.10
CA LEU A 135 19.40 -16.00 -25.18
C LEU A 135 20.09 -17.19 -24.51
N ASN A 136 21.41 -17.10 -24.39
CA ASN A 136 22.24 -18.08 -23.70
C ASN A 136 22.20 -17.88 -22.18
N PRO A 137 22.40 -18.95 -21.39
CA PRO A 137 22.76 -18.82 -19.98
C PRO A 137 23.97 -17.90 -19.77
N GLY A 138 23.80 -16.88 -18.92
CA GLY A 138 24.81 -15.86 -18.64
C GLY A 138 24.77 -14.61 -19.51
N ASP A 139 23.93 -14.58 -20.54
CA ASP A 139 23.58 -13.33 -21.20
C ASP A 139 22.81 -12.42 -20.23
N LYS A 140 22.81 -11.13 -20.52
CA LYS A 140 22.14 -10.13 -19.68
C LYS A 140 21.10 -9.34 -20.46
N VAL A 141 19.99 -9.05 -19.79
CA VAL A 141 19.01 -8.05 -20.20
C VAL A 141 19.09 -6.90 -19.20
N ILE A 142 19.54 -5.75 -19.66
CA ILE A 142 19.64 -4.52 -18.85
C ILE A 142 18.40 -3.69 -19.12
N ILE A 143 17.56 -3.53 -18.10
CA ILE A 143 16.29 -2.80 -18.12
C ILE A 143 16.52 -1.44 -17.47
N ARG A 144 16.19 -0.35 -18.17
CA ARG A 144 16.32 1.02 -17.63
C ARG A 144 14.95 1.65 -17.47
N LEU A 145 14.61 2.00 -16.24
CA LEU A 145 13.39 2.72 -15.90
C LEU A 145 13.70 4.21 -15.86
N GLY A 146 13.12 4.97 -16.79
CA GLY A 146 13.47 6.38 -16.97
C GLY A 146 14.85 6.56 -17.62
N ASP A 147 15.10 5.91 -18.76
CA ASP A 147 16.39 6.00 -19.47
C ASP A 147 16.69 7.45 -19.90
N ARG A 148 17.79 7.99 -19.36
CA ARG A 148 18.24 9.39 -19.54
C ARG A 148 19.21 9.56 -20.71
N ARG A 149 19.64 8.49 -21.38
CA ARG A 149 20.69 8.55 -22.41
C ARG A 149 20.33 9.42 -23.62
N GLN A 150 19.03 9.66 -23.85
CA GLN A 150 18.52 10.53 -24.90
C GLN A 150 18.08 11.92 -24.38
N GLY A 151 18.46 12.28 -23.16
CA GLY A 151 18.20 13.59 -22.54
C GLY A 151 16.92 13.69 -21.71
N GLY A 152 16.21 12.56 -21.49
CA GLY A 152 15.02 12.52 -20.64
C GLY A 152 15.31 12.80 -19.16
N ALA A 153 14.30 13.22 -18.40
CA ALA A 153 14.44 13.56 -16.98
C ALA A 153 14.58 12.34 -16.04
N GLY A 154 14.34 11.13 -16.53
CA GLY A 154 14.20 9.92 -15.72
C GLY A 154 12.74 9.53 -15.53
N THR A 155 12.47 8.74 -14.49
CA THR A 155 11.14 8.38 -14.03
C THR A 155 10.83 9.04 -12.68
N ARG A 156 9.56 9.45 -12.48
CA ARG A 156 9.10 9.96 -11.18
C ARG A 156 8.72 8.77 -10.29
N VAL A 157 9.49 8.58 -9.23
CA VAL A 157 9.24 7.63 -8.14
C VAL A 157 7.89 7.93 -7.50
N GLN A 158 7.24 6.92 -6.91
CA GLN A 158 5.99 7.12 -6.18
C GLN A 158 6.15 8.18 -5.08
N SER A 159 5.08 8.91 -4.80
CA SER A 159 5.10 10.10 -3.96
C SER A 159 4.93 9.81 -2.47
N PHE A 160 4.83 8.54 -2.09
CA PHE A 160 4.68 8.09 -0.71
C PHE A 160 5.72 7.05 -0.31
N VAL A 161 5.95 6.96 1.00
CA VAL A 161 6.95 6.05 1.58
C VAL A 161 6.50 4.60 1.54
N GLU A 162 7.41 3.71 1.22
CA GLU A 162 7.20 2.26 1.25
C GLU A 162 8.51 1.59 1.57
N LYS A 163 8.49 0.71 2.57
CA LYS A 163 9.58 -0.20 2.85
C LYS A 163 9.50 -1.41 1.92
N ASP A 164 10.65 -1.87 1.44
CA ASP A 164 10.75 -3.07 0.61
C ASP A 164 9.84 -3.01 -0.65
N PHE A 165 9.74 -1.84 -1.31
CA PHE A 165 9.07 -1.73 -2.62
C PHE A 165 9.68 -2.76 -3.56
N ARG A 166 8.84 -3.62 -4.13
CA ARG A 166 9.30 -4.86 -4.74
C ARG A 166 9.09 -4.85 -6.24
N PHE A 167 10.17 -5.06 -6.96
CA PHE A 167 10.12 -5.56 -8.33
C PHE A 167 10.21 -7.08 -8.31
N ARG A 168 9.36 -7.74 -9.10
CA ARG A 168 9.41 -9.18 -9.32
C ARG A 168 9.57 -9.47 -10.80
N LEU A 169 10.56 -10.27 -11.13
CA LEU A 169 10.78 -10.72 -12.50
C LEU A 169 10.16 -12.09 -12.72
N PHE A 170 9.31 -12.17 -13.74
CA PHE A 170 8.82 -13.43 -14.27
C PHE A 170 9.40 -13.68 -15.65
N ILE A 171 9.74 -14.93 -15.94
CA ILE A 171 10.21 -15.35 -17.26
C ILE A 171 9.35 -16.50 -17.77
N ASP A 172 9.17 -16.55 -19.09
CA ASP A 172 8.66 -17.71 -19.81
C ASP A 172 9.80 -18.31 -20.64
N PRO A 173 10.56 -19.27 -20.11
CA PRO A 173 11.78 -19.74 -20.77
C PRO A 173 11.55 -20.41 -22.12
N LEU A 174 10.31 -20.85 -22.40
CA LEU A 174 9.95 -21.67 -23.54
C LEU A 174 9.05 -20.94 -24.56
N GLY A 175 8.67 -19.68 -24.33
CA GLY A 175 7.70 -18.98 -25.19
C GLY A 175 6.28 -19.57 -25.15
N SER A 176 5.93 -20.21 -24.03
CA SER A 176 4.67 -20.94 -23.81
C SER A 176 3.55 -20.09 -23.21
N SER A 177 3.83 -18.84 -22.87
CA SER A 177 3.02 -17.95 -22.02
C SER A 177 2.79 -18.45 -20.58
N LYS A 178 3.55 -19.46 -20.14
CA LYS A 178 3.59 -19.89 -18.75
C LYS A 178 4.83 -19.33 -18.07
N PHE A 179 4.60 -18.59 -17.00
CA PHE A 179 5.65 -17.83 -16.32
C PHE A 179 6.16 -18.53 -15.06
N ALA A 180 7.46 -18.37 -14.81
CA ALA A 180 8.12 -18.73 -13.57
C ALA A 180 8.75 -17.49 -12.94
N GLU A 181 8.67 -17.38 -11.62
CA GLU A 181 9.31 -16.32 -10.84
C GLU A 181 10.83 -16.53 -10.78
N VAL A 182 11.60 -15.49 -11.08
CA VAL A 182 13.05 -15.48 -10.90
C VAL A 182 13.34 -15.23 -9.41
N PRO A 183 14.11 -16.09 -8.72
CA PRO A 183 14.40 -15.90 -7.31
C PRO A 183 15.21 -14.62 -7.02
N GLY A 184 14.91 -13.99 -5.87
CA GLY A 184 15.67 -12.83 -5.38
C GLY A 184 15.14 -11.51 -5.93
N ASP A 185 13.91 -11.15 -5.56
CA ASP A 185 13.28 -9.88 -5.93
C ASP A 185 14.15 -8.67 -5.52
N PRO A 186 14.35 -7.68 -6.42
CA PRO A 186 14.94 -6.39 -6.05
C PRO A 186 13.97 -5.60 -5.16
N LEU A 187 14.49 -5.14 -4.03
CA LEU A 187 13.76 -4.35 -3.03
C LEU A 187 14.34 -2.94 -2.95
N LEU A 188 13.46 -1.96 -2.86
CA LEU A 188 13.79 -0.54 -2.71
C LEU A 188 13.07 0.06 -1.51
N ASP A 189 13.79 0.79 -0.65
CA ASP A 189 13.17 1.62 0.37
C ASP A 189 12.85 3.01 -0.20
N ILE A 190 11.57 3.39 -0.16
CA ILE A 190 11.11 4.72 -0.56
C ILE A 190 10.95 5.56 0.70
N VAL A 191 11.85 6.52 0.88
CA VAL A 191 12.00 7.32 2.10
C VAL A 191 11.44 8.74 1.93
N PRO A 192 11.04 9.42 3.02
CA PRO A 192 10.53 10.78 2.92
C PRO A 192 11.60 11.75 2.42
N GLY A 193 11.17 12.78 1.70
CA GLY A 193 12.03 13.89 1.29
C GLY A 193 12.39 14.83 2.44
N PRO A 194 13.11 15.92 2.14
CA PRO A 194 13.42 16.96 3.11
C PRO A 194 12.16 17.56 3.73
N ALA A 195 12.20 17.84 5.04
CA ALA A 195 11.09 18.46 5.75
C ALA A 195 10.68 19.79 5.10
N HIS A 196 9.38 19.93 4.90
CA HIS A 196 8.77 21.02 4.14
C HIS A 196 7.76 21.82 4.97
N GLY A 197 7.04 21.15 5.88
CA GLY A 197 6.09 21.81 6.76
C GLY A 197 5.81 21.02 8.02
N LEU A 198 5.36 21.72 9.06
CA LEU A 198 4.77 21.10 10.23
C LEU A 198 3.28 20.80 9.98
N GLN A 199 2.76 19.79 10.65
CA GLN A 199 1.34 19.63 10.92
C GLN A 199 1.09 19.77 12.42
N LEU A 200 -0.05 20.37 12.77
CA LEU A 200 -0.51 20.59 14.14
C LEU A 200 -1.89 19.95 14.28
N ILE A 201 -1.95 18.85 15.00
CA ILE A 201 -3.14 18.01 15.18
C ILE A 201 -3.68 18.23 16.59
N VAL A 202 -4.91 18.73 16.66
CA VAL A 202 -5.64 19.09 17.88
C VAL A 202 -7.13 18.86 17.66
N PRO A 203 -7.93 18.61 18.71
CA PRO A 203 -9.38 18.56 18.59
C PRO A 203 -9.94 19.92 18.13
N ARG A 204 -10.99 19.92 17.31
CA ARG A 204 -11.67 21.17 16.94
C ARG A 204 -12.48 21.78 18.09
N LEU A 205 -13.02 20.94 18.98
CA LEU A 205 -13.96 21.31 20.04
C LEU A 205 -13.65 20.52 21.32
N VAL A 206 -13.58 21.21 22.46
CA VAL A 206 -13.40 20.61 23.79
C VAL A 206 -14.31 21.29 24.81
N SER A 207 -14.66 20.58 25.89
CA SER A 207 -15.41 21.18 27.00
C SER A 207 -14.50 22.02 27.90
N ALA A 208 -15.05 22.99 28.62
CA ALA A 208 -14.29 23.74 29.63
C ALA A 208 -13.69 22.79 30.70
N GLY A 209 -12.38 22.91 30.93
CA GLY A 209 -11.63 22.04 31.85
C GLY A 209 -11.26 20.66 31.28
N GLU A 210 -11.63 20.36 30.03
CA GLU A 210 -11.20 19.15 29.34
C GLU A 210 -9.79 19.36 28.75
N ALA A 211 -8.81 18.62 29.26
CA ALA A 211 -7.47 18.62 28.72
C ALA A 211 -7.36 17.70 27.49
N PHE A 212 -6.48 18.05 26.54
CA PHE A 212 -6.21 17.25 25.35
C PHE A 212 -4.72 17.24 24.98
N ASP A 213 -4.32 16.31 24.13
CA ASP A 213 -2.97 16.25 23.60
C ASP A 213 -2.83 17.10 22.34
N VAL A 214 -1.70 17.81 22.23
CA VAL A 214 -1.28 18.44 20.98
C VAL A 214 -0.24 17.55 20.31
N LEU A 215 -0.53 17.09 19.09
CA LEU A 215 0.42 16.33 18.28
C LEU A 215 1.00 17.21 17.17
N LEU A 216 2.33 17.20 17.06
CA LEU A 216 3.12 17.90 16.07
C LEU A 216 3.88 16.88 15.24
N ARG A 217 3.96 17.09 13.92
CA ARG A 217 4.84 16.30 13.04
C ARG A 217 5.45 17.14 11.95
N ALA A 218 6.62 16.74 11.45
CA ALA A 218 7.23 17.34 10.28
C ALA A 218 7.03 16.44 9.06
N ASP A 219 6.47 17.00 8.00
CA ASP A 219 6.19 16.31 6.75
C ASP A 219 7.03 16.87 5.59
N ASP A 220 7.35 16.02 4.62
CA ASP A 220 7.98 16.41 3.36
C ASP A 220 7.01 17.12 2.40
N ALA A 221 7.47 17.45 1.18
CA ALA A 221 6.66 18.14 0.19
C ALA A 221 5.43 17.34 -0.29
N TRP A 222 5.41 16.04 -0.03
CA TRP A 222 4.36 15.09 -0.34
C TRP A 222 3.58 14.68 0.93
N GLY A 223 3.75 15.37 2.05
CA GLY A 223 3.05 15.03 3.29
C GLY A 223 3.62 13.81 4.02
N ASN A 224 4.65 13.13 3.50
CA ASN A 224 5.23 11.99 4.21
C ASN A 224 5.93 12.47 5.48
N THR A 225 5.60 11.87 6.60
CA THR A 225 6.23 12.23 7.87
C THR A 225 7.71 11.87 7.84
N CYS A 226 8.54 12.90 7.99
CA CYS A 226 9.99 12.75 8.03
C CYS A 226 10.41 11.84 9.21
N ARG A 227 11.62 11.31 9.15
CA ARG A 227 12.16 10.42 10.18
C ARG A 227 13.48 10.93 10.73
N GLN A 228 13.79 10.56 11.96
CA GLN A 228 15.03 10.89 12.67
C GLN A 228 15.44 12.37 12.58
N LEU A 229 14.50 13.29 12.89
CA LEU A 229 14.68 14.72 12.65
C LEU A 229 14.31 15.54 13.90
N PRO A 230 15.19 15.66 14.91
CA PRO A 230 14.89 16.32 16.18
C PRO A 230 14.93 17.85 16.09
N LEU A 231 13.98 18.43 15.36
CA LEU A 231 13.85 19.90 15.25
C LEU A 231 13.33 20.49 16.57
N ASN A 232 13.97 21.56 17.02
CA ASN A 232 13.51 22.37 18.13
C ASN A 232 12.55 23.46 17.64
N GLY A 233 11.40 23.58 18.31
CA GLY A 233 10.35 24.53 17.97
C GLY A 233 9.61 25.10 19.17
N THR A 234 8.64 25.97 18.87
CA THR A 234 7.79 26.64 19.84
C THR A 234 6.32 26.49 19.44
N LEU A 235 5.49 26.03 20.37
CA LEU A 235 4.04 26.07 20.28
C LEU A 235 3.54 27.34 20.99
N THR A 236 2.83 28.19 20.26
CA THR A 236 2.19 29.41 20.77
C THR A 236 0.68 29.19 20.85
N LEU A 237 0.11 29.34 22.04
CA LEU A 237 -1.32 29.31 22.32
C LEU A 237 -1.80 30.76 22.45
N VAL A 238 -2.74 31.19 21.61
CA VAL A 238 -3.34 32.53 21.67
C VAL A 238 -4.79 32.38 22.14
N ASP A 239 -5.12 33.01 23.26
CA ASP A 239 -6.46 33.00 23.83
C ASP A 239 -7.43 33.94 23.09
N PRO A 240 -8.74 33.88 23.38
CA PRO A 240 -9.74 34.74 22.75
C PRO A 240 -9.48 36.24 22.95
N GLU A 241 -8.82 36.63 24.05
CA GLU A 241 -8.44 38.00 24.38
C GLU A 241 -7.11 38.43 23.72
N GLY A 242 -6.40 37.52 23.05
CA GLY A 242 -5.14 37.77 22.36
C GLY A 242 -3.89 37.59 23.22
N VAL A 243 -3.99 37.05 24.43
CA VAL A 243 -2.84 36.74 25.29
C VAL A 243 -2.14 35.49 24.77
N GLU A 244 -0.83 35.61 24.60
CA GLU A 244 0.00 34.51 24.10
C GLU A 244 0.69 33.75 25.23
N ARG A 245 0.70 32.42 25.13
CA ARG A 245 1.49 31.52 25.97
C ARG A 245 2.32 30.61 25.09
N GLN A 246 3.62 30.48 25.39
CA GLN A 246 4.55 29.68 24.61
C GLN A 246 4.99 28.43 25.37
N ARG A 247 5.15 27.32 24.64
CA ARG A 247 5.74 26.07 25.13
C ARG A 247 6.79 25.58 24.14
N PRO A 248 8.02 25.28 24.56
CA PRO A 248 9.01 24.68 23.68
C PRO A 248 8.65 23.21 23.40
N PHE A 249 9.07 22.70 22.23
CA PHE A 249 9.02 21.28 21.91
C PHE A 249 10.23 20.86 21.08
N THR A 250 10.51 19.56 21.07
CA THR A 250 11.52 18.94 20.22
C THR A 250 10.91 17.70 19.59
N LEU A 251 11.04 17.56 18.27
CA LEU A 251 10.60 16.36 17.56
C LEU A 251 11.49 15.16 17.95
N ALA A 252 10.96 13.94 17.82
CA ALA A 252 11.67 12.73 18.20
C ALA A 252 12.97 12.51 17.41
N THR A 253 14.00 12.03 18.11
CA THR A 253 15.30 11.66 17.52
C THR A 253 15.22 10.37 16.72
N ASP A 254 14.37 9.43 17.17
CA ASP A 254 14.21 8.10 16.56
C ASP A 254 12.77 7.92 16.05
N GLY A 255 12.62 7.17 14.96
CA GLY A 255 11.30 6.93 14.36
C GLY A 255 10.79 8.13 13.56
N TRP A 256 9.48 8.37 13.61
CA TRP A 256 8.84 9.51 12.96
C TRP A 256 9.18 10.82 13.69
N ALA A 257 9.36 11.90 12.93
CA ALA A 257 9.65 13.23 13.44
C ALA A 257 8.38 13.88 14.04
N ILE A 258 7.94 13.36 15.19
CA ILE A 258 6.74 13.76 15.91
C ILE A 258 7.07 14.30 17.31
N ALA A 259 6.18 15.10 17.88
CA ALA A 259 6.18 15.49 19.30
C ALA A 259 4.74 15.53 19.83
N ARG A 260 4.54 14.99 21.03
CA ARG A 260 3.26 15.03 21.75
C ARG A 260 3.38 15.87 23.00
N ILE A 261 2.60 16.93 23.10
CA ILE A 261 2.49 17.76 24.30
C ILE A 261 1.20 17.35 24.99
N ALA A 262 1.32 16.60 26.07
CA ALA A 262 0.18 16.02 26.76
C ALA A 262 -0.58 17.04 27.63
N ALA A 263 -1.86 16.76 27.85
CA ALA A 263 -2.72 17.44 28.82
C ALA A 263 -2.67 18.98 28.74
N VAL A 264 -2.83 19.51 27.53
CA VAL A 264 -3.05 20.94 27.30
C VAL A 264 -4.47 21.30 27.74
N ASP A 265 -4.56 22.18 28.73
CA ASP A 265 -5.80 22.76 29.22
C ASP A 265 -5.90 24.23 28.78
N LEU A 266 -7.01 24.55 28.13
CA LEU A 266 -7.34 25.88 27.63
C LEU A 266 -8.35 26.51 28.61
N GLY A 267 -7.84 27.12 29.68
CA GLY A 267 -8.66 27.58 30.81
C GLY A 267 -9.69 28.71 30.55
N THR A 268 -9.78 29.25 29.33
CA THR A 268 -10.77 30.29 28.96
C THR A 268 -11.68 29.78 27.85
N SER A 269 -12.99 29.95 28.01
CA SER A 269 -13.97 29.61 26.96
C SER A 269 -13.82 30.51 25.73
N GLY A 270 -14.08 29.97 24.54
CA GLY A 270 -13.95 30.69 23.28
C GLY A 270 -13.02 30.00 22.28
N GLU A 271 -12.73 30.67 21.16
CA GLU A 271 -11.85 30.15 20.12
C GLU A 271 -10.38 30.49 20.39
N TRP A 272 -9.56 29.45 20.53
CA TRP A 272 -8.13 29.54 20.67
C TRP A 272 -7.45 29.31 19.33
N ARG A 273 -6.35 30.05 19.10
CA ARG A 273 -5.49 29.85 17.93
C ARG A 273 -4.14 29.29 18.38
N LEU A 274 -3.78 28.13 17.86
CA LEU A 274 -2.52 27.46 18.17
C LEU A 274 -1.60 27.54 16.96
N ARG A 275 -0.34 27.91 17.17
CA ARG A 275 0.68 28.06 16.14
C ARG A 275 1.96 27.32 16.51
N ALA A 276 2.53 26.58 15.58
CA ALA A 276 3.77 25.85 15.78
C ALA A 276 4.83 26.26 14.75
N GLU A 277 6.04 26.55 15.22
CA GLU A 277 7.17 26.96 14.40
C GLU A 277 8.45 26.26 14.84
N VAL A 278 9.37 26.02 13.90
CA VAL A 278 10.71 25.49 14.16
C VAL A 278 11.77 26.48 13.68
N LYS A 279 12.99 26.38 14.22
CA LYS A 279 14.11 27.26 13.82
C LYS A 279 14.54 27.09 12.36
N ALA A 280 14.26 25.93 11.75
CA ALA A 280 14.62 25.62 10.38
C ALA A 280 13.74 26.40 9.38
N ARG A 281 14.30 27.43 8.73
CA ARG A 281 13.55 28.34 7.84
C ARG A 281 12.92 27.66 6.61
N SER A 282 13.41 26.50 6.20
CA SER A 282 12.85 25.73 5.08
C SER A 282 11.56 25.00 5.44
N VAL A 283 11.25 24.87 6.73
CA VAL A 283 10.05 24.16 7.23
C VAL A 283 8.99 25.19 7.57
N ARG A 284 7.84 25.13 6.88
CA ARG A 284 6.70 25.99 7.19
C ARG A 284 6.11 25.65 8.57
N GLY A 285 5.70 26.67 9.32
CA GLY A 285 4.92 26.49 10.54
C GLY A 285 3.49 25.99 10.26
N ALA A 286 2.81 25.55 11.31
CA ALA A 286 1.43 25.07 11.27
C ALA A 286 0.52 25.91 12.17
N GLN A 287 -0.78 25.93 11.86
CA GLN A 287 -1.78 26.59 12.70
C GLN A 287 -3.05 25.76 12.74
N ALA A 288 -3.69 25.72 13.92
CA ALA A 288 -4.98 25.10 14.14
C ALA A 288 -5.83 25.93 15.11
N PHE A 289 -7.12 25.61 15.20
CA PHE A 289 -8.09 26.28 16.06
C PHE A 289 -8.81 25.29 16.95
N VAL A 290 -8.98 25.65 18.22
CA VAL A 290 -9.71 24.85 19.22
C VAL A 290 -10.78 25.74 19.84
N THR A 291 -12.04 25.31 19.84
CA THR A 291 -13.10 26.01 20.56
C THR A 291 -13.30 25.32 21.90
N VAL A 292 -13.28 26.11 22.97
CA VAL A 292 -13.62 25.68 24.33
C VAL A 292 -15.08 26.05 24.60
N ASP A 293 -15.96 25.05 24.65
CA ASP A 293 -17.38 25.24 24.91
C ASP A 293 -17.67 25.28 26.43
N PRO A 294 -18.25 26.38 26.96
CA PRO A 294 -18.62 26.48 28.37
C PRO A 294 -19.77 25.55 28.78
N ALA A 295 -20.64 25.14 27.86
CA ALA A 295 -21.84 24.37 28.17
C ALA A 295 -21.55 22.88 28.41
N GLY A 296 -20.41 22.38 27.90
CA GLY A 296 -20.07 20.96 27.88
C GLY A 296 -21.07 20.17 27.03
N THR A 297 -20.69 19.75 25.82
CA THR A 297 -21.65 19.17 24.85
C THR A 297 -22.12 17.74 25.18
N ALA A 298 -21.72 17.15 26.32
CA ALA A 298 -21.84 15.72 26.69
C ALA A 298 -21.21 14.73 25.68
N LEU A 299 -20.93 15.16 24.45
CA LEU A 299 -20.34 14.42 23.35
C LEU A 299 -19.17 15.25 22.77
N ARG A 300 -17.98 14.65 22.73
CA ARG A 300 -16.80 15.21 22.08
C ARG A 300 -16.71 14.68 20.64
N PRO A 301 -16.40 15.53 19.65
CA PRO A 301 -16.06 15.04 18.31
C PRO A 301 -14.80 14.16 18.37
N LEU A 302 -14.91 12.96 17.79
CA LEU A 302 -13.79 12.04 17.61
C LEU A 302 -13.49 11.92 16.11
N TYR A 303 -12.22 11.75 15.77
CA TYR A 303 -11.75 11.56 14.41
C TYR A 303 -11.50 10.08 14.17
N ALA A 304 -12.16 9.55 13.14
CA ALA A 304 -12.15 8.14 12.81
C ALA A 304 -11.73 7.90 11.36
N ASP A 305 -11.02 6.81 11.14
CA ASP A 305 -10.78 6.24 9.81
C ASP A 305 -11.06 4.74 9.88
N LEU A 306 -12.20 4.31 9.36
CA LEU A 306 -12.70 2.95 9.52
C LEU A 306 -12.48 2.05 8.29
N HIS A 307 -11.69 2.51 7.33
CA HIS A 307 -11.42 1.79 6.08
C HIS A 307 -9.94 1.94 5.70
N VAL A 308 -9.10 1.00 6.14
CA VAL A 308 -7.66 1.00 5.84
C VAL A 308 -7.13 -0.40 5.53
N HIS A 309 -6.10 -0.46 4.69
CA HIS A 309 -5.43 -1.67 4.21
C HIS A 309 -3.92 -1.64 4.49
N SER A 310 -3.30 -2.81 4.65
CA SER A 310 -1.84 -2.99 4.81
C SER A 310 -1.28 -4.09 3.88
N ASP A 311 0.02 -4.38 3.98
CA ASP A 311 0.74 -5.33 3.11
C ASP A 311 0.26 -6.79 3.16
N ASP A 312 -0.47 -7.16 4.21
CA ASP A 312 -1.07 -8.48 4.34
C ASP A 312 -2.22 -8.71 3.36
N THR A 313 -2.68 -7.64 2.70
CA THR A 313 -3.63 -7.64 1.57
C THR A 313 -3.08 -6.83 0.37
N VAL A 314 -3.59 -5.63 0.14
CA VAL A 314 -3.37 -4.81 -1.06
C VAL A 314 -2.65 -3.49 -0.77
N GLY A 315 -2.42 -3.17 0.50
CA GLY A 315 -1.70 -1.97 0.93
C GLY A 315 -0.18 -2.12 0.91
N THR A 316 0.48 -1.07 1.36
CA THR A 316 1.93 -1.00 1.53
C THR A 316 2.30 -0.89 3.02
N ASN A 317 3.54 -1.26 3.33
CA ASN A 317 4.07 -1.37 4.69
C ASN A 317 3.32 -2.38 5.59
N ASP A 318 3.99 -2.83 6.64
CA ASP A 318 3.41 -3.83 7.55
C ASP A 318 2.22 -3.28 8.36
N THR A 319 1.38 -4.18 8.86
CA THR A 319 0.17 -3.84 9.62
C THR A 319 0.51 -3.03 10.89
N LEU A 320 1.64 -3.29 11.55
CA LEU A 320 2.06 -2.50 12.71
C LEU A 320 2.39 -1.06 12.32
N TYR A 321 3.12 -0.85 11.23
CA TYR A 321 3.43 0.48 10.69
C TYR A 321 2.15 1.25 10.43
N ASN A 322 1.19 0.65 9.70
CA ASN A 322 -0.07 1.30 9.33
C ASN A 322 -0.90 1.73 10.55
N LEU A 323 -1.15 0.79 11.49
CA LEU A 323 -2.00 1.06 12.63
C LEU A 323 -1.35 2.03 13.63
N SER A 324 -0.04 1.90 13.86
CA SER A 324 0.69 2.85 14.70
C SER A 324 0.85 4.23 14.03
N TYR A 325 0.91 4.32 12.70
CA TYR A 325 0.86 5.60 12.01
C TYR A 325 -0.47 6.31 12.28
N GLY A 326 -1.60 5.62 12.15
CA GLY A 326 -2.93 6.16 12.47
C GLY A 326 -3.01 6.72 13.89
N ARG A 327 -2.51 5.97 14.87
CA ARG A 327 -2.51 6.35 16.30
C ARG A 327 -1.51 7.48 16.63
N ASP A 328 -0.26 7.31 16.22
CA ASP A 328 0.86 8.09 16.75
C ASP A 328 1.23 9.28 15.86
N VAL A 329 0.92 9.21 14.56
CA VAL A 329 1.31 10.22 13.56
C VAL A 329 0.12 11.00 13.02
N ALA A 330 -0.99 10.32 12.70
CA ALA A 330 -2.23 10.99 12.30
C ALA A 330 -3.06 11.45 13.49
N GLY A 331 -2.87 10.84 14.67
CA GLY A 331 -3.59 11.23 15.88
C GLY A 331 -5.08 10.93 15.83
N LEU A 332 -5.48 9.86 15.13
CA LEU A 332 -6.86 9.39 15.11
C LEU A 332 -7.29 8.93 16.51
N ASP A 333 -8.56 9.16 16.86
CA ASP A 333 -9.16 8.63 18.08
C ASP A 333 -9.68 7.20 17.85
N VAL A 334 -10.17 6.92 16.62
CA VAL A 334 -10.71 5.62 16.22
C VAL A 334 -10.13 5.17 14.88
N LEU A 335 -9.73 3.90 14.78
CA LEU A 335 -9.20 3.31 13.55
C LEU A 335 -9.87 1.97 13.28
N GLY A 336 -10.21 1.67 12.03
CA GLY A 336 -10.75 0.37 11.61
C GLY A 336 -9.88 -0.26 10.53
N TYR A 337 -9.25 -1.39 10.83
CA TYR A 337 -8.46 -2.17 9.87
C TYR A 337 -9.39 -3.08 9.08
N THR A 338 -9.54 -2.85 7.77
CA THR A 338 -10.55 -3.52 6.92
C THR A 338 -9.89 -4.31 5.80
N ALA A 339 -9.31 -5.46 6.14
CA ALA A 339 -8.64 -6.33 5.20
C ALA A 339 -9.54 -6.72 4.02
N ASN A 340 -9.04 -6.71 2.79
CA ASN A 340 -9.71 -7.39 1.67
C ASN A 340 -9.93 -8.88 1.97
N ASP A 341 -11.20 -9.25 2.11
CA ASP A 341 -11.61 -10.57 2.60
C ASP A 341 -11.16 -11.73 1.71
N PHE A 342 -11.12 -11.49 0.39
CA PHE A 342 -10.72 -12.48 -0.59
C PHE A 342 -9.23 -12.76 -0.60
N ASN A 343 -8.43 -11.78 -0.18
CA ASN A 343 -6.98 -11.82 -0.32
C ASN A 343 -6.29 -12.30 0.96
N ILE A 344 -6.77 -11.87 2.13
CA ILE A 344 -6.14 -12.18 3.42
C ILE A 344 -6.19 -13.68 3.77
N THR A 345 -5.07 -14.22 4.26
CA THR A 345 -5.02 -15.58 4.80
C THR A 345 -5.50 -15.61 6.24
N GLU A 346 -6.02 -16.76 6.71
CA GLU A 346 -6.45 -16.92 8.11
C GLU A 346 -5.34 -16.61 9.11
N GLN A 347 -4.11 -17.07 8.83
CA GLN A 347 -2.95 -16.80 9.68
C GLN A 347 -2.65 -15.30 9.80
N ARG A 348 -2.69 -14.55 8.68
CA ARG A 348 -2.45 -13.10 8.69
C ARG A 348 -3.57 -12.35 9.40
N TRP A 349 -4.82 -12.76 9.19
CA TRP A 349 -5.97 -12.21 9.90
C TRP A 349 -5.84 -12.35 11.42
N ASP A 350 -5.58 -13.57 11.91
CA ASP A 350 -5.44 -13.82 13.36
C ASP A 350 -4.28 -13.00 13.97
N GLN A 351 -3.19 -12.79 13.21
CA GLN A 351 -2.09 -11.91 13.62
C GLN A 351 -2.51 -10.43 13.69
N ALA A 352 -3.23 -9.94 12.67
CA ALA A 352 -3.73 -8.57 12.63
C ALA A 352 -4.71 -8.30 13.78
N VAL A 353 -5.65 -9.20 14.05
CA VAL A 353 -6.60 -9.09 15.17
C VAL A 353 -5.86 -9.02 16.51
N LYS A 354 -4.87 -9.89 16.72
CA LYS A 354 -4.04 -9.85 17.93
C LYS A 354 -3.35 -8.49 18.10
N LEU A 355 -2.72 -8.00 17.04
CA LEU A 355 -2.04 -6.71 17.03
C LEU A 355 -3.00 -5.54 17.32
N ILE A 356 -4.20 -5.56 16.75
CA ILE A 356 -5.24 -4.56 17.00
C ILE A 356 -5.60 -4.51 18.49
N HIS A 357 -5.76 -5.66 19.14
CA HIS A 357 -5.99 -5.71 20.58
C HIS A 357 -4.80 -5.19 21.39
N GLU A 358 -3.57 -5.45 20.96
CA GLU A 358 -2.34 -4.93 21.60
C GLU A 358 -2.19 -3.40 21.45
N LEU A 359 -2.68 -2.82 20.35
CA LEU A 359 -2.61 -1.37 20.09
C LEU A 359 -3.77 -0.57 20.70
N ASN A 360 -4.86 -1.23 21.10
CA ASN A 360 -6.02 -0.59 21.73
C ASN A 360 -5.67 0.03 23.08
N GLU A 361 -6.10 1.27 23.27
CA GLU A 361 -5.88 2.03 24.51
C GLU A 361 -7.18 2.75 24.90
N PRO A 362 -8.09 2.05 25.63
CA PRO A 362 -9.40 2.59 25.99
C PRO A 362 -9.32 3.99 26.61
N GLY A 363 -10.13 4.91 26.10
CA GLY A 363 -10.13 6.32 26.52
C GLY A 363 -9.11 7.22 25.81
N ARG A 364 -8.21 6.66 24.99
CA ARG A 364 -7.26 7.43 24.17
C ARG A 364 -7.31 7.06 22.69
N PHE A 365 -7.31 5.78 22.37
CA PHE A 365 -7.29 5.27 21.00
C PHE A 365 -8.01 3.93 20.91
N VAL A 366 -8.97 3.81 20.00
CA VAL A 366 -9.71 2.57 19.77
C VAL A 366 -9.45 2.07 18.36
N CYS A 367 -9.01 0.81 18.23
CA CYS A 367 -8.77 0.16 16.97
C CYS A 367 -9.70 -1.05 16.82
N TYR A 368 -10.43 -1.14 15.72
CA TYR A 368 -11.34 -2.23 15.44
C TYR A 368 -10.82 -3.13 14.32
N PRO A 369 -10.94 -4.47 14.46
CA PRO A 369 -10.79 -5.36 13.33
C PRO A 369 -12.00 -5.22 12.41
N GLY A 370 -11.77 -5.43 11.13
CA GLY A 370 -12.78 -5.39 10.09
C GLY A 370 -12.32 -6.02 8.79
N THR A 371 -13.25 -6.16 7.85
CA THR A 371 -12.98 -6.69 6.52
C THR A 371 -13.69 -5.86 5.46
N GLU A 372 -13.04 -5.60 4.34
CA GLU A 372 -13.73 -5.22 3.09
C GLU A 372 -14.24 -6.50 2.43
N TRP A 373 -15.54 -6.77 2.54
CA TRP A 373 -16.19 -7.85 1.80
C TRP A 373 -16.32 -7.47 0.32
N CYS A 374 -15.64 -8.21 -0.54
CA CYS A 374 -15.38 -7.82 -1.93
C CYS A 374 -16.39 -8.42 -2.92
N GLY A 375 -17.68 -8.11 -2.74
CA GLY A 375 -18.75 -8.50 -3.66
C GLY A 375 -18.66 -7.83 -5.02
N ASN A 376 -18.96 -8.56 -6.11
CA ASN A 376 -19.23 -7.88 -7.39
C ASN A 376 -20.48 -7.01 -7.25
N SER A 377 -20.55 -5.86 -7.95
CA SER A 377 -21.71 -4.96 -7.85
C SER A 377 -23.06 -5.65 -8.13
N CYS A 378 -23.09 -6.68 -8.99
CA CYS A 378 -24.29 -7.47 -9.26
C CYS A 378 -24.70 -8.42 -8.13
N ALA A 379 -23.80 -8.70 -7.19
CA ALA A 379 -24.01 -9.53 -6.01
C ALA A 379 -24.11 -8.70 -4.71
N GLY A 380 -24.28 -7.38 -4.85
CA GLY A 380 -24.37 -6.42 -3.76
C GLY A 380 -23.26 -5.36 -3.77
N GLY A 381 -22.07 -5.66 -4.29
CA GLY A 381 -20.92 -4.74 -4.26
C GLY A 381 -20.22 -4.65 -2.90
N ASP A 382 -19.20 -3.81 -2.79
CA ASP A 382 -18.32 -3.79 -1.63
C ASP A 382 -18.97 -3.26 -0.36
N ARG A 383 -18.62 -3.89 0.77
CA ARG A 383 -19.03 -3.51 2.12
C ARG A 383 -17.89 -3.70 3.10
N ASN A 384 -17.55 -2.65 3.83
CA ASN A 384 -16.77 -2.82 5.05
C ASN A 384 -17.65 -3.44 6.13
N VAL A 385 -17.06 -4.36 6.90
CA VAL A 385 -17.64 -4.96 8.11
C VAL A 385 -16.66 -4.67 9.23
N VAL A 386 -17.06 -3.87 10.22
CA VAL A 386 -16.27 -3.54 11.41
C VAL A 386 -16.84 -4.33 12.59
N PHE A 387 -15.99 -5.09 13.28
CA PHE A 387 -16.35 -5.89 14.44
C PHE A 387 -16.19 -5.03 15.71
N LEU A 388 -17.31 -4.60 16.27
CA LEU A 388 -17.36 -3.65 17.40
C LEU A 388 -17.25 -4.31 18.78
N HIS A 389 -17.25 -5.64 18.82
CA HIS A 389 -17.20 -6.41 20.07
C HIS A 389 -15.78 -6.88 20.41
N ASP A 390 -15.51 -7.15 21.69
CA ASP A 390 -14.19 -7.62 22.15
C ASP A 390 -13.94 -9.13 21.96
N ARG A 391 -14.90 -9.87 21.38
CA ARG A 391 -14.76 -11.30 21.09
C ARG A 391 -13.96 -11.53 19.80
N LYS A 392 -13.46 -12.76 19.59
CA LYS A 392 -12.85 -13.16 18.31
C LYS A 392 -13.83 -12.83 17.17
N PRO A 393 -13.41 -12.04 16.16
CA PRO A 393 -14.22 -11.78 14.98
C PRO A 393 -14.67 -13.07 14.29
N GLU A 394 -15.90 -13.10 13.81
CA GLU A 394 -16.45 -14.20 13.02
C GLU A 394 -15.95 -14.11 11.56
N PHE A 395 -14.63 -14.28 11.39
CA PHE A 395 -13.91 -14.28 10.12
C PHE A 395 -12.60 -15.08 10.25
N PRO A 396 -12.18 -15.87 9.22
CA PRO A 396 -12.89 -16.11 7.97
C PRO A 396 -14.07 -17.09 8.11
N PHE A 397 -14.21 -17.74 9.26
CA PHE A 397 -15.31 -18.64 9.58
C PHE A 397 -16.17 -18.07 10.69
N ASP A 398 -17.48 -18.34 10.62
CA ASP A 398 -18.37 -18.08 11.75
C ASP A 398 -18.34 -19.21 12.78
N ASN A 399 -19.11 -19.07 13.87
CA ASN A 399 -19.20 -20.07 14.93
C ASN A 399 -19.79 -21.43 14.48
N GLN A 400 -20.33 -21.53 13.26
CA GLN A 400 -20.85 -22.77 12.68
C GLN A 400 -19.85 -23.39 11.69
N GLY A 401 -18.68 -22.78 11.48
CA GLY A 401 -17.68 -23.23 10.52
C GLY A 401 -18.01 -22.86 9.07
N ARG A 402 -18.96 -21.95 8.84
CA ARG A 402 -19.30 -21.45 7.49
C ARG A 402 -18.29 -20.40 7.07
N LEU A 403 -17.89 -20.42 5.81
CA LEU A 403 -16.94 -19.46 5.23
C LEU A 403 -17.66 -18.11 4.99
N VAL A 404 -17.16 -17.02 5.60
CA VAL A 404 -17.83 -15.70 5.62
C VAL A 404 -17.15 -14.66 4.72
N ARG A 405 -16.04 -15.01 4.07
CA ARG A 405 -15.47 -14.21 2.96
C ARG A 405 -16.27 -14.41 1.67
N SER A 406 -16.10 -13.52 0.71
CA SER A 406 -16.64 -13.58 -0.65
C SER A 406 -16.16 -14.84 -1.39
N PHE A 407 -14.85 -15.01 -1.58
CA PHE A 407 -14.16 -16.23 -2.04
C PHE A 407 -12.66 -16.07 -1.77
N GLU A 408 -11.87 -17.14 -1.74
CA GLU A 408 -10.42 -17.01 -1.56
C GLU A 408 -9.69 -16.85 -2.91
N TRP A 409 -8.91 -15.77 -3.03
CA TRP A 409 -8.09 -15.47 -4.21
C TRP A 409 -6.87 -14.60 -3.86
N ASN A 410 -5.71 -15.24 -3.78
CA ASN A 410 -4.42 -14.62 -3.47
C ASN A 410 -3.27 -15.32 -4.23
N GLU A 411 -2.05 -14.80 -4.11
CA GLU A 411 -0.83 -15.31 -4.75
C GLU A 411 -0.55 -16.81 -4.47
N PHE A 412 -1.07 -17.34 -3.35
CA PHE A 412 -0.88 -18.72 -2.93
C PHE A 412 -2.06 -19.64 -3.28
N THR A 413 -3.13 -19.08 -3.86
CA THR A 413 -4.33 -19.84 -4.17
C THR A 413 -4.08 -20.75 -5.36
N ALA A 414 -4.33 -22.05 -5.17
CA ALA A 414 -4.25 -23.05 -6.22
C ALA A 414 -5.60 -23.79 -6.37
N GLY A 415 -5.95 -24.15 -7.60
CA GLY A 415 -7.15 -24.93 -7.89
C GLY A 415 -8.36 -24.10 -8.30
N THR A 416 -9.56 -24.57 -7.96
CA THR A 416 -10.84 -24.00 -8.42
C THR A 416 -11.42 -23.04 -7.39
N ILE A 417 -11.84 -21.86 -7.85
CA ILE A 417 -12.51 -20.83 -7.03
C ILE A 417 -13.84 -21.37 -6.48
N LYS A 418 -14.12 -21.08 -5.21
CA LYS A 418 -15.38 -21.42 -4.54
C LYS A 418 -15.94 -20.20 -3.81
N PRO A 419 -17.25 -19.93 -3.88
CA PRO A 419 -17.87 -18.87 -3.10
C PRO A 419 -17.87 -19.22 -1.60
N GLY A 420 -17.69 -18.20 -0.76
CA GLY A 420 -18.08 -18.23 0.65
C GLY A 420 -19.46 -17.59 0.81
N ALA A 421 -19.59 -16.59 1.68
CA ALA A 421 -20.84 -15.83 1.85
C ALA A 421 -21.11 -14.99 0.60
N TRP A 422 -21.89 -15.54 -0.33
CA TRP A 422 -22.18 -14.93 -1.62
C TRP A 422 -23.56 -15.33 -2.15
N PRO A 423 -24.43 -14.38 -2.56
CA PRO A 423 -24.24 -12.93 -2.63
C PRO A 423 -24.33 -12.25 -1.24
N VAL A 424 -24.42 -10.92 -1.20
CA VAL A 424 -24.48 -10.14 0.06
C VAL A 424 -25.57 -10.58 1.05
N ASP A 425 -26.66 -11.19 0.57
CA ASP A 425 -27.71 -11.75 1.43
C ASP A 425 -27.15 -12.77 2.45
N GLU A 426 -26.17 -13.58 2.04
CA GLU A 426 -25.51 -14.53 2.94
C GLU A 426 -24.58 -13.84 3.93
N LEU A 427 -23.95 -12.72 3.53
CA LEU A 427 -23.16 -11.86 4.43
C LEU A 427 -24.06 -11.26 5.53
N TYR A 428 -25.25 -10.77 5.15
CA TYR A 428 -26.23 -10.31 6.13
C TYR A 428 -26.66 -11.44 7.05
N ALA A 429 -26.95 -12.64 6.51
CA ALA A 429 -27.33 -13.80 7.31
C ALA A 429 -26.23 -14.24 8.30
N ALA A 430 -24.96 -14.02 7.97
CA ALA A 430 -23.85 -14.32 8.87
C ALA A 430 -23.87 -13.41 10.13
N TYR A 431 -24.18 -12.13 9.95
CA TYR A 431 -23.99 -11.10 11.00
C TYR A 431 -25.28 -10.55 11.62
N ALA A 432 -26.45 -10.77 11.02
CA ALA A 432 -27.74 -10.22 11.49
C ALA A 432 -28.17 -10.70 12.90
N LYS A 433 -27.55 -11.77 13.42
CA LYS A 433 -27.76 -12.26 14.78
C LYS A 433 -27.17 -11.35 15.88
N ASP A 434 -26.25 -10.46 15.52
CA ASP A 434 -25.58 -9.52 16.43
C ASP A 434 -25.33 -8.17 15.74
N PRO A 435 -26.37 -7.38 15.43
CA PRO A 435 -26.21 -6.11 14.74
C PRO A 435 -25.51 -5.05 15.60
N GLU A 436 -25.56 -5.14 16.93
CA GLU A 436 -24.83 -4.20 17.80
C GLU A 436 -23.32 -4.47 17.79
N GLY A 437 -22.90 -5.73 17.63
CA GLY A 437 -21.50 -6.10 17.48
C GLY A 437 -20.89 -5.91 16.08
N HIS A 438 -21.69 -5.56 15.06
CA HIS A 438 -21.24 -5.43 13.68
C HIS A 438 -21.72 -4.15 13.02
N LEU A 439 -20.80 -3.36 12.47
CA LEU A 439 -21.11 -2.18 11.68
C LEU A 439 -20.72 -2.42 10.22
N MET A 440 -21.67 -2.28 9.31
CA MET A 440 -21.42 -2.36 7.88
C MET A 440 -21.46 -0.98 7.23
N MET A 441 -20.63 -0.81 6.20
CA MET A 441 -20.58 0.40 5.39
C MET A 441 -20.46 0.03 3.91
N PRO A 442 -21.54 0.13 3.11
CA PRO A 442 -21.41 0.07 1.67
C PRO A 442 -20.57 1.27 1.19
N HIS A 443 -19.67 1.03 0.25
CA HIS A 443 -18.76 2.07 -0.25
C HIS A 443 -18.56 1.98 -1.77
N VAL A 444 -17.81 2.95 -2.30
CA VAL A 444 -17.31 2.95 -3.68
C VAL A 444 -15.79 2.88 -3.62
N GLY A 445 -15.23 1.75 -4.05
CA GLY A 445 -13.79 1.52 -4.14
C GLY A 445 -13.45 0.86 -5.47
N GLY A 446 -12.74 -0.28 -5.42
CA GLY A 446 -12.42 -1.06 -6.63
C GLY A 446 -13.67 -1.54 -7.41
N ARG A 447 -14.80 -1.65 -6.72
CA ARG A 447 -16.14 -1.94 -7.23
C ARG A 447 -17.09 -0.96 -6.53
N ARG A 448 -18.30 -0.79 -7.05
CA ARG A 448 -19.32 0.02 -6.37
C ARG A 448 -20.26 -0.88 -5.59
N CYS A 449 -20.65 -0.47 -4.39
CA CYS A 449 -21.83 -1.01 -3.73
C CYS A 449 -23.08 -0.86 -4.63
N ASN A 450 -24.03 -1.76 -4.45
CA ASN A 450 -25.37 -1.68 -5.00
C ASN A 450 -26.36 -1.49 -3.85
N LEU A 451 -27.05 -0.36 -3.88
CA LEU A 451 -28.06 0.05 -2.89
C LEU A 451 -29.44 -0.57 -3.13
N ASP A 452 -29.58 -1.51 -4.07
CA ASP A 452 -30.74 -2.40 -4.12
C ASP A 452 -30.82 -3.32 -2.89
N TRP A 453 -29.69 -3.55 -2.23
CA TRP A 453 -29.61 -4.23 -0.93
C TRP A 453 -29.35 -3.21 0.18
N HIS A 454 -30.09 -3.34 1.28
CA HIS A 454 -29.82 -2.62 2.51
C HIS A 454 -30.30 -3.38 3.73
N HIS A 455 -29.43 -3.52 4.74
CA HIS A 455 -29.81 -4.10 6.03
C HIS A 455 -29.79 -3.02 7.13
N PRO A 456 -30.96 -2.52 7.60
CA PRO A 456 -31.05 -1.29 8.40
C PRO A 456 -30.38 -1.36 9.78
N GLN A 457 -30.16 -2.55 10.33
CA GLN A 457 -29.49 -2.71 11.62
C GLN A 457 -27.97 -2.92 11.49
N LEU A 458 -27.48 -3.34 10.32
CA LEU A 458 -26.06 -3.62 10.09
C LEU A 458 -25.40 -2.43 9.39
N GLU A 459 -26.02 -1.94 8.32
CA GLU A 459 -25.55 -0.84 7.51
C GLU A 459 -26.02 0.49 8.08
N ARG A 460 -25.36 0.95 9.14
CA ARG A 460 -25.71 2.20 9.83
C ARG A 460 -24.97 3.42 9.30
N LEU A 461 -23.87 3.18 8.58
CA LEU A 461 -23.10 4.22 7.87
C LEU A 461 -23.00 3.86 6.39
N ILE A 462 -22.73 4.86 5.56
CA ILE A 462 -22.40 4.71 4.14
C ILE A 462 -21.19 5.57 3.83
N GLU A 463 -20.24 5.04 3.09
CA GLU A 463 -19.01 5.76 2.75
C GLU A 463 -19.27 6.69 1.56
N VAL A 464 -19.07 7.99 1.79
CA VAL A 464 -19.35 9.06 0.82
C VAL A 464 -18.09 9.72 0.29
N GLY A 465 -16.92 9.32 0.77
CA GLY A 465 -15.63 9.79 0.28
C GLY A 465 -14.50 8.89 0.74
N SER A 466 -13.48 8.80 -0.11
CA SER A 466 -12.21 8.12 0.17
C SER A 466 -11.09 8.69 -0.70
N ALA A 467 -9.89 8.10 -0.64
CA ALA A 467 -8.81 8.41 -1.56
C ALA A 467 -9.27 8.26 -3.03
N TRP A 468 -10.21 7.36 -3.32
CA TRP A 468 -10.71 7.15 -4.69
C TRP A 468 -11.64 8.26 -5.19
N GLY A 469 -12.15 9.13 -4.32
CA GLY A 469 -12.98 10.25 -4.72
C GLY A 469 -14.06 10.64 -3.71
N GLN A 470 -15.01 11.43 -4.19
CA GLN A 470 -16.14 11.91 -3.40
C GLN A 470 -17.44 11.44 -4.06
N PHE A 471 -18.26 10.73 -3.31
CA PHE A 471 -19.40 9.95 -3.78
C PHE A 471 -20.73 10.45 -3.21
N HIS A 472 -20.92 11.76 -3.15
CA HIS A 472 -22.15 12.40 -2.67
C HIS A 472 -23.44 11.87 -3.33
N TRP A 473 -23.35 11.41 -4.59
CA TRP A 473 -24.46 10.79 -5.32
C TRP A 473 -24.93 9.47 -4.69
N VAL A 474 -24.04 8.70 -4.07
CA VAL A 474 -24.37 7.44 -3.37
C VAL A 474 -25.23 7.75 -2.13
N TYR A 475 -24.87 8.79 -1.38
CA TYR A 475 -25.65 9.23 -0.23
C TYR A 475 -27.03 9.73 -0.65
N ALA A 476 -27.09 10.54 -1.71
CA ALA A 476 -28.35 11.03 -2.26
C ALA A 476 -29.27 9.87 -2.72
N GLU A 477 -28.70 8.83 -3.34
CA GLU A 477 -29.44 7.63 -3.73
C GLU A 477 -29.98 6.87 -2.50
N ALA A 478 -29.16 6.66 -1.46
CA ALA A 478 -29.60 6.01 -0.22
C ALA A 478 -30.79 6.75 0.42
N LEU A 479 -30.72 8.08 0.49
CA LEU A 479 -31.81 8.90 1.01
C LEU A 479 -33.07 8.83 0.12
N ALA A 480 -32.92 8.83 -1.21
CA ALA A 480 -34.05 8.72 -2.14
C ALA A 480 -34.77 7.37 -2.03
N ARG A 481 -34.05 6.30 -1.67
CA ARG A 481 -34.61 4.96 -1.37
C ARG A 481 -35.25 4.87 0.03
N GLY A 482 -35.10 5.89 0.87
CA GLY A 482 -35.65 5.95 2.22
C GLY A 482 -34.76 5.29 3.29
N TYR A 483 -33.48 5.04 3.00
CA TYR A 483 -32.56 4.45 3.97
C TYR A 483 -32.20 5.44 5.09
N ARG A 484 -31.99 4.90 6.29
CA ARG A 484 -31.62 5.67 7.49
C ARG A 484 -30.16 5.38 7.84
N VAL A 485 -29.25 6.11 7.22
CA VAL A 485 -27.81 5.90 7.33
C VAL A 485 -27.09 7.21 7.69
N GLY A 486 -26.01 7.11 8.45
CA GLY A 486 -25.04 8.20 8.62
C GLY A 486 -24.00 8.21 7.49
N ALA A 487 -23.33 9.34 7.30
CA ALA A 487 -22.24 9.44 6.33
C ALA A 487 -20.88 9.18 6.99
N ALA A 488 -20.01 8.44 6.31
CA ALA A 488 -18.61 8.25 6.66
C ALA A 488 -17.71 8.72 5.51
N ALA A 489 -16.54 9.29 5.84
CA ALA A 489 -15.50 9.63 4.89
C ALA A 489 -14.19 9.03 5.39
N ASN A 490 -13.99 7.74 5.09
CA ASN A 490 -12.79 7.00 5.46
C ASN A 490 -11.73 7.16 4.37
N SER A 491 -10.50 6.74 4.62
CA SER A 491 -9.43 6.92 3.64
C SER A 491 -9.46 5.89 2.50
N ASP A 492 -9.88 4.66 2.76
CA ASP A 492 -9.57 3.51 1.90
C ASP A 492 -8.06 3.44 1.65
N GLU A 493 -7.28 3.64 2.72
CA GLU A 493 -5.84 3.85 2.65
C GLU A 493 -5.08 2.56 2.32
N HIS A 494 -4.10 2.67 1.43
CA HIS A 494 -3.22 1.59 0.98
C HIS A 494 -1.74 2.02 0.92
N GLN A 495 -1.39 3.28 1.26
CA GLN A 495 -0.04 3.87 1.21
C GLN A 495 0.76 3.70 2.53
N GLY A 496 0.22 3.07 3.57
CA GLY A 496 0.88 3.05 4.88
C GLY A 496 0.50 4.19 5.83
N ARG A 497 -0.38 5.11 5.41
CA ARG A 497 -0.54 6.44 6.03
C ARG A 497 -1.96 6.70 6.53
N CYS A 498 -2.52 5.78 7.30
CA CYS A 498 -3.89 5.87 7.85
C CYS A 498 -4.15 7.26 8.49
N GLY A 499 -5.21 7.96 8.08
CA GLY A 499 -5.51 9.34 8.52
C GLY A 499 -4.49 10.42 8.10
N GLY A 500 -3.51 10.10 7.26
CA GLY A 500 -2.34 10.93 6.95
C GLY A 500 -2.52 11.92 5.79
N GLY A 501 -3.19 11.51 4.71
CA GLY A 501 -3.49 12.27 3.47
C GLY A 501 -2.30 12.94 2.76
N VAL A 502 -2.45 13.48 1.55
CA VAL A 502 -2.24 12.80 0.24
C VAL A 502 -0.75 12.87 -0.15
N PRO A 503 -0.18 11.91 -0.93
CA PRO A 503 -0.41 11.80 -2.39
C PRO A 503 -0.30 10.38 -2.99
N ALA A 504 -0.86 10.04 -4.15
CA ALA A 504 -1.99 10.57 -4.91
C ALA A 504 -2.68 9.36 -5.54
N THR A 505 -3.98 9.23 -5.33
CA THR A 505 -4.90 8.50 -6.20
C THR A 505 -5.23 9.40 -7.39
N ALA A 506 -4.94 8.90 -8.58
CA ALA A 506 -5.56 9.29 -9.85
C ALA A 506 -5.89 8.01 -10.61
#